data_AF-A0A943A5P8-F1
#
_entry.id   AF-A0A943A5P8-F1
#
_cell.length_a   1.000
_cell.length_b   1.000
_cell.length_c   1.000
_cell.angle_alpha   90.00
_cell.angle_beta   90.00
_cell.angle_gamma   90.00
#
_symmetry.space_group_name_H-M   'P 1'
#
loop_
_entity.id
_entity.type
_entity.pdbx_description
1 polymer ?
#
loop_
_entity_poly.entity_id
_entity_poly.type
_entity_poly.pdbx_seq_one_letter_code
_entity_poly.pdbx_strand_id
1 'polypeptide(L)' 'MRYMENKLDAVQYYQDHEDHGVRGCAENLGIGYSTLTKWLKDFRESGDIPVRG' A
#
# COMPACT_ATOMS: atom_id res chain seq x y z
N MET A 1 15.10 -6.80 -9.03
CA MET A 1 14.00 -5.88 -8.69
C MET A 1 13.26 -6.49 -7.52
N ARG A 2 13.46 -5.95 -6.32
CA ARG A 2 12.87 -6.46 -5.09
C ARG A 2 11.93 -5.37 -4.60
N TYR A 3 10.77 -5.26 -5.23
CA TYR A 3 9.81 -4.22 -4.90
C TYR A 3 8.80 -4.81 -3.91
N MET A 4 8.91 -4.34 -2.68
CA MET A 4 7.90 -4.39 -1.61
C MET A 4 7.43 -5.78 -1.15
N GLU A 5 8.11 -6.35 -0.15
CA GLU A 5 7.66 -7.57 0.54
C GLU A 5 6.64 -7.27 1.67
N ASN A 6 6.35 -5.98 1.94
CA ASN A 6 5.68 -5.49 3.15
C ASN A 6 4.45 -4.62 2.84
N LYS A 7 3.31 -4.91 3.51
CA LYS A 7 2.02 -4.19 3.38
C LYS A 7 2.13 -2.67 3.58
N LEU A 8 3.09 -2.23 4.39
CA LEU A 8 3.40 -0.83 4.67
C LEU A 8 3.95 -0.09 3.47
N ASP A 9 4.84 -0.74 2.72
CA ASP A 9 5.53 -0.12 1.60
C ASP A 9 4.53 0.21 0.48
N ALA A 10 3.60 -0.71 0.22
CA ALA A 10 2.47 -0.47 -0.67
C ALA A 10 1.53 0.65 -0.19
N VAL A 11 1.29 0.76 1.13
CA VAL A 11 0.47 1.83 1.71
C VAL A 11 1.18 3.19 1.68
N GLN A 12 2.50 3.22 1.93
CA GLN A 12 3.31 4.43 1.79
C GLN A 12 3.40 4.88 0.34
N TYR A 13 3.62 3.94 -0.59
CA TYR A 13 3.62 4.23 -2.02
C TYR A 13 2.29 4.86 -2.46
N TYR A 14 1.16 4.34 -1.96
CA TYR A 14 -0.14 4.95 -2.20
C TYR A 14 -0.27 6.35 -1.60
N GLN A 15 0.21 6.60 -0.37
CA GLN A 15 0.16 7.93 0.24
C GLN A 15 1.02 8.95 -0.51
N ASP A 16 2.18 8.52 -1.02
CA ASP A 16 3.08 9.36 -1.82
C ASP A 16 2.52 9.63 -3.23
N HIS A 17 1.74 8.69 -3.78
CA HIS A 17 1.13 8.75 -5.12
C HIS A 17 -0.41 8.74 -5.06
N GLU A 18 -1.02 9.49 -4.13
CA GLU A 18 -2.49 9.50 -4.01
C GLU A 18 -3.20 10.04 -5.26
N ASP A 19 -2.48 10.85 -6.05
CA ASP A 19 -2.96 11.52 -7.26
C ASP A 19 -3.39 10.54 -8.37
N HIS A 20 -2.70 9.40 -8.50
CA HIS A 20 -3.03 8.37 -9.50
C HIS A 20 -4.15 7.42 -9.05
N GLY A 21 -4.56 7.50 -7.79
CA GLY A 21 -5.56 6.63 -7.18
C GLY A 21 -5.08 5.18 -6.97
N VAL A 22 -5.90 4.41 -6.25
CA VAL A 22 -5.58 3.04 -5.80
C VAL A 22 -5.34 2.08 -6.97
N ARG A 23 -6.02 2.27 -8.10
CA ARG A 23 -5.89 1.38 -9.27
C ARG A 23 -4.52 1.53 -9.94
N GLY A 24 -4.07 2.76 -10.19
CA GLY A 24 -2.76 3.01 -10.78
C GLY A 24 -1.61 2.59 -9.86
N CYS A 25 -1.78 2.77 -8.54
CA CYS A 25 -0.83 2.25 -7.56
C CYS A 25 -0.77 0.73 -7.57
N ALA A 26 -1.93 0.04 -7.56
CA ALA A 26 -1.98 -1.42 -7.58
C ALA A 26 -1.29 -2.01 -8.82
N GLU A 27 -1.50 -1.43 -10.00
CA GLU A 27 -0.83 -1.85 -11.24
C GLU A 27 0.69 -1.59 -11.21
N ASN A 28 1.14 -0.43 -10.73
CA ASN A 28 2.57 -0.14 -10.58
C ASN A 28 3.27 -1.07 -9.58
N LEU A 29 2.58 -1.39 -8.49
CA LEU A 29 3.06 -2.31 -7.46
C LEU A 29 2.95 -3.78 -7.90
N GLY A 30 2.28 -4.08 -9.01
CA GLY A 30 2.03 -5.45 -9.46
C GLY A 30 1.11 -6.25 -8.53
N ILE A 31 0.29 -5.59 -7.71
CA ILE A 31 -0.64 -6.21 -6.78
C ILE A 31 -2.09 -6.03 -7.23
N GLY A 32 -2.97 -6.90 -6.76
CA GLY A 32 -4.40 -6.72 -6.98
C GLY A 32 -4.95 -5.49 -6.25
N TYR A 33 -5.86 -4.76 -6.89
CA TYR A 33 -6.60 -3.64 -6.27
C TYR A 33 -7.20 -4.04 -4.90
N SER A 34 -7.82 -5.22 -4.83
CA SER A 34 -8.42 -5.76 -3.61
C SER A 34 -7.39 -5.99 -2.49
N THR A 35 -6.15 -6.34 -2.85
CA THR A 35 -5.03 -6.48 -1.91
C THR A 35 -4.64 -5.11 -1.35
N LEU A 36 -4.46 -4.11 -2.21
CA LEU A 36 -4.10 -2.76 -1.79
C LEU A 36 -5.19 -2.11 -0.92
N THR A 37 -6.47 -2.24 -1.31
CA THR A 37 -7.61 -1.73 -0.51
C THR A 37 -7.69 -2.41 0.86
N LYS A 38 -7.42 -3.71 0.94
CA LYS A 38 -7.35 -4.43 2.22
C LYS A 38 -6.26 -3.86 3.12
N TRP A 39 -5.05 -3.65 2.59
CA TRP A 39 -3.94 -3.09 3.37
C TRP A 39 -4.19 -1.66 3.82
N LEU A 40 -4.80 -0.83 2.98
CA LEU A 40 -5.22 0.53 3.35
C LEU A 40 -6.26 0.52 4.47
N LYS A 41 -7.22 -0.41 4.41
CA LYS A 41 -8.24 -0.55 5.46
C LYS A 41 -7.64 -1.06 6.77
N ASP A 42 -6.74 -2.05 6.69
CA ASP A 42 -5.98 -2.60 7.83
C ASP A 42 -5.11 -1.52 8.48
N PHE A 43 -4.46 -0.65 7.68
CA PHE A 43 -3.70 0.50 8.17
C PHE A 43 -4.60 1.51 8.89
N ARG A 44 -5.76 1.85 8.30
CA ARG A 44 -6.70 2.82 8.89
C ARG A 44 -7.37 2.29 10.17
N GLU A 45 -7.66 1.00 10.23
CA GLU A 45 -8.31 0.36 11.37
C GLU A 45 -7.32 0.05 12.50
N SER A 46 -6.11 -0.38 12.16
CA SER A 46 -5.06 -0.66 13.15
C SER A 46 -4.37 0.63 13.63
N GLY A 47 -4.45 1.75 12.91
CA GLY A 47 -3.94 3.08 13.28
C GLY A 47 -2.42 3.21 13.39
N ASP A 48 -1.72 2.07 13.49
CA ASP A 48 -0.28 1.93 13.62
C ASP A 48 0.06 0.58 12.98
N ILE A 49 0.61 0.58 11.76
CA ILE A 49 1.42 -0.57 11.36
C ILE A 49 2.82 -0.23 11.88
N PRO A 50 3.36 -0.96 12.85
CA PRO A 50 4.66 -0.62 13.43
C PRO A 50 5.71 -0.67 12.33
N VAL A 51 6.15 0.51 11.88
CA VAL A 51 7.35 0.68 11.08
C VAL A 51 8.51 0.44 12.05
N ARG A 52 8.92 -0.82 12.17
CA ARG A 52 10.21 -1.14 12.78
C ARG A 52 11.26 -0.83 11.71
N GLY A 53 12.05 0.20 12.02
CA GLY A 53 13.19 0.65 11.21
C GLY A 53 14.32 -0.36 11.12
#